data_AF-A0A7S1AZU8-F1
#
_entry.id   AF-A0A7S1AZU8-F1
#
_cell.length_a   1.000
_cell.length_b   1.000
_cell.length_c   1.000
_cell.angle_alpha   90.00
_cell.angle_beta   90.00
_cell.angle_gamma   90.00
#
_symmetry.space_group_name_H-M   'P 1'
#
loop_
_entity.id
_entity.type
_entity.pdbx_description
1 polymer ?
#
loop_
_entity_poly.entity_id
_entity_poly.type
_entity_poly.pdbx_seq_one_letter_code
_entity_poly.pdbx_strand_id
1 'polypeptide(L)'
;MPSYYAQVDGYKCDKGVIDACVEAVKGVGDGRISVADAKKVYVEIADGNKVTRCERWTFRYCLAHFHWTDSAKTYIFDAIANVKGGEDLEQDEVEEPPAKRSKRSVEVVDGMSLDKTLLDAFREAMGEDGVINGDDAKKIWATVVADDEVTACEKWTIRYAFTTWNKKWTPEATDYLFGQLKAWFEA
;
A
#
# COMPACT_ATOMS: atom_id res chain seq x y z
N MET A 1 10.62 21.53 -14.70
CA MET A 1 11.41 20.66 -13.81
C MET A 1 10.55 19.45 -13.51
N PRO A 2 11.05 18.21 -13.61
CA PRO A 2 10.29 17.04 -13.16
C PRO A 2 9.93 17.23 -11.68
N SER A 3 8.68 17.00 -11.30
CA SER A 3 8.30 16.95 -9.89
C SER A 3 8.98 15.75 -9.24
N TYR A 4 9.64 15.94 -8.11
CA TYR A 4 10.19 14.85 -7.29
C TYR A 4 9.11 13.92 -6.74
N TYR A 5 7.86 14.40 -6.69
CA TYR A 5 6.72 13.65 -6.18
C TYR A 5 5.68 13.38 -7.26
N ALA A 6 5.02 12.24 -7.15
CA ALA A 6 3.77 11.92 -7.83
C ALA A 6 2.59 12.11 -6.87
N GLN A 7 1.44 12.57 -7.36
CA GLN A 7 0.20 12.57 -6.58
C GLN A 7 -0.53 11.24 -6.79
N VAL A 8 -0.79 10.52 -5.71
CA VAL A 8 -1.48 9.22 -5.72
C VAL A 8 -2.56 9.24 -4.64
N ASP A 9 -3.83 9.07 -5.04
CA ASP A 9 -5.00 9.10 -4.15
C ASP A 9 -4.95 10.27 -3.14
N GLY A 10 -4.60 11.46 -3.62
CA GLY A 10 -4.52 12.66 -2.79
C GLY A 10 -3.31 12.73 -1.87
N TYR A 11 -2.27 11.91 -2.01
CA TYR A 11 -1.03 12.04 -1.22
C TYR A 11 0.19 12.15 -2.12
N LYS A 12 1.23 12.87 -1.64
CA LYS A 12 2.53 12.93 -2.31
C LYS A 12 3.29 11.63 -2.08
N CYS A 13 3.62 10.96 -3.16
CA CYS A 13 4.43 9.74 -3.19
C CYS A 13 5.75 10.02 -3.89
N ASP A 14 6.79 9.28 -3.49
CA ASP A 14 8.10 9.31 -4.09
C ASP A 14 8.03 8.87 -5.56
N LYS A 15 8.39 9.78 -6.47
CA LYS A 15 8.31 9.48 -7.89
C LYS A 15 9.38 8.48 -8.33
N GLY A 16 10.58 8.49 -7.73
CA GLY A 16 11.67 7.57 -8.06
C GLY A 16 11.29 6.12 -7.78
N VAL A 17 10.69 5.86 -6.63
CA VAL A 17 10.20 4.51 -6.25
C VAL A 17 9.12 4.02 -7.23
N ILE A 18 8.18 4.89 -7.60
CA ILE A 18 7.12 4.54 -8.58
C ILE A 18 7.73 4.29 -9.96
N ASP A 19 8.58 5.19 -10.44
CA ASP A 19 9.20 5.10 -11.76
C ASP A 19 10.06 3.82 -11.86
N ALA A 20 10.78 3.43 -10.79
CA ALA A 20 11.52 2.17 -10.75
C ALA A 20 10.62 0.93 -10.90
N CYS A 21 9.42 0.95 -10.28
CA CYS A 21 8.44 -0.12 -10.46
C CYS A 21 7.83 -0.12 -11.87
N VAL A 22 7.55 1.06 -12.44
CA VAL A 22 7.07 1.21 -13.82
C VAL A 22 8.09 0.67 -14.81
N GLU A 23 9.37 1.01 -14.67
CA GLU A 23 10.44 0.51 -15.53
C GLU A 23 10.64 -1.01 -15.39
N ALA A 24 10.48 -1.54 -14.16
CA ALA A 24 10.58 -2.98 -13.92
C ALA A 24 9.55 -3.79 -14.72
N VAL A 25 8.32 -3.30 -14.87
CA VAL A 25 7.26 -4.00 -15.60
C VAL A 25 7.23 -3.73 -17.11
N LYS A 26 7.98 -2.73 -17.60
CA LYS A 26 8.12 -2.41 -19.04
C LYS A 26 9.03 -3.38 -19.81
N GLY A 27 9.84 -4.17 -19.12
CA GLY A 27 10.77 -5.12 -19.74
C GLY A 27 10.08 -6.25 -20.52
N VAL A 28 10.87 -7.08 -21.22
CA VAL A 28 10.40 -8.25 -22.01
C VAL A 28 9.94 -9.43 -21.10
N GLY A 29 9.62 -9.15 -19.84
CA GLY A 29 9.21 -10.15 -18.85
C GLY A 29 7.71 -10.47 -18.91
N ASP A 30 7.25 -11.21 -17.92
CA ASP A 30 5.83 -11.57 -17.74
C ASP A 30 4.99 -10.47 -17.06
N GLY A 31 5.51 -9.23 -17.04
CA GLY A 31 4.88 -8.08 -16.40
C GLY A 31 4.97 -8.07 -14.86
N ARG A 32 5.76 -8.97 -14.25
CA ARG A 32 5.99 -9.00 -12.80
C ARG A 32 7.36 -8.46 -12.41
N ILE A 33 7.42 -7.81 -11.26
CA ILE A 33 8.67 -7.36 -10.64
C ILE A 33 9.43 -8.58 -10.11
N SER A 34 10.59 -8.83 -10.70
CA SER A 34 11.51 -9.91 -10.32
C SER A 34 12.36 -9.53 -9.10
N VAL A 35 13.12 -10.47 -8.54
CA VAL A 35 14.08 -10.17 -7.46
C VAL A 35 15.14 -9.17 -7.92
N ALA A 36 15.58 -9.26 -9.19
CA ALA A 36 16.58 -8.33 -9.74
C ALA A 36 16.02 -6.91 -9.83
N ASP A 37 14.73 -6.76 -10.14
CA ASP A 37 14.08 -5.46 -10.19
C ASP A 37 13.75 -4.94 -8.79
N ALA A 38 13.34 -5.81 -7.87
CA ALA A 38 13.14 -5.46 -6.46
C ALA A 38 14.41 -4.88 -5.82
N LYS A 39 15.60 -5.36 -6.20
CA LYS A 39 16.88 -4.77 -5.78
C LYS A 39 17.06 -3.33 -6.26
N LYS A 40 16.61 -3.00 -7.47
CA LYS A 40 16.66 -1.63 -8.00
C LYS A 40 15.65 -0.75 -7.26
N VAL A 41 14.43 -1.25 -7.06
CA VAL A 41 13.40 -0.53 -6.30
C VAL A 41 13.86 -0.29 -4.85
N TYR A 42 14.54 -1.25 -4.22
CA TYR A 42 15.10 -1.08 -2.88
C TYR A 42 16.12 0.07 -2.80
N VAL A 43 16.95 0.27 -3.83
CA VAL A 43 17.91 1.39 -3.86
C VAL A 43 17.20 2.74 -3.83
N GLU A 44 16.07 2.87 -4.52
CA GLU A 44 15.24 4.08 -4.48
C GLU A 44 14.50 4.25 -3.15
N ILE A 45 14.07 3.15 -2.51
CA ILE A 45 13.36 3.21 -1.21
C ILE A 45 14.29 3.56 -0.05
N ALA A 46 15.51 3.04 -0.08
CA ALA A 46 16.46 3.12 1.02
C ALA A 46 17.67 3.99 0.64
N ASP A 47 17.43 5.07 -0.10
CA ASP A 47 18.49 5.97 -0.50
C ASP A 47 19.15 6.61 0.74
N GLY A 48 20.47 6.74 0.72
CA GLY A 48 21.25 7.17 1.87
C GLY A 48 21.16 6.23 3.10
N ASN A 49 20.75 4.96 2.91
CA ASN A 49 20.57 3.96 3.96
C ASN A 49 19.53 4.37 5.03
N LYS A 50 18.50 5.10 4.59
CA LYS A 50 17.39 5.58 5.39
C LYS A 50 16.10 5.36 4.60
N VAL A 51 14.99 5.13 5.29
CA VAL A 51 13.66 5.14 4.67
C VAL A 51 12.80 6.19 5.37
N THR A 52 12.35 7.18 4.64
CA THR A 52 11.39 8.22 5.03
C THR A 52 9.96 7.69 5.02
N ARG A 53 9.05 8.41 5.66
CA ARG A 53 7.61 8.19 5.60
C ARG A 53 7.09 8.17 4.17
N CYS A 54 7.56 9.11 3.34
CA CYS A 54 7.18 9.19 1.94
C CYS A 54 7.51 7.89 1.19
N GLU A 55 8.76 7.41 1.31
CA GLU A 55 9.19 6.15 0.69
C GLU A 55 8.42 4.95 1.25
N ARG A 56 8.18 4.90 2.57
CA ARG A 56 7.37 3.84 3.19
C ARG A 56 5.95 3.79 2.61
N TRP A 57 5.25 4.93 2.52
CA TRP A 57 3.88 4.97 1.96
C TRP A 57 3.87 4.68 0.46
N THR A 58 4.84 5.21 -0.27
CA THR A 58 5.00 4.94 -1.71
C THR A 58 5.25 3.47 -1.98
N PHE A 59 6.07 2.82 -1.16
CA PHE A 59 6.31 1.40 -1.27
C PHE A 59 5.04 0.57 -1.06
N ARG A 60 4.19 0.95 -0.10
CA ARG A 60 2.88 0.29 0.10
C ARG A 60 1.97 0.42 -1.12
N TYR A 61 1.97 1.60 -1.75
CA TYR A 61 1.29 1.78 -3.03
C TYR A 61 1.85 0.84 -4.10
N CYS A 62 3.17 0.79 -4.27
CA CYS A 62 3.81 -0.04 -5.29
C CYS A 62 3.57 -1.54 -5.09
N LEU A 63 3.52 -2.01 -3.84
CA LEU A 63 3.19 -3.41 -3.55
C LEU A 63 1.75 -3.79 -3.93
N ALA A 64 0.81 -2.83 -3.83
CA ALA A 64 -0.59 -3.04 -4.18
C ALA A 64 -0.87 -2.84 -5.68
N HIS A 65 -0.11 -1.95 -6.34
CA HIS A 65 -0.36 -1.56 -7.72
C HIS A 65 0.35 -2.46 -8.74
N PHE A 66 1.55 -2.94 -8.43
CA PHE A 66 2.34 -3.78 -9.34
C PHE A 66 2.26 -5.25 -8.96
N HIS A 67 2.47 -6.13 -9.95
CA HIS A 67 2.61 -7.56 -9.67
C HIS A 67 4.05 -7.85 -9.31
N TRP A 68 4.26 -8.56 -8.21
CA TRP A 68 5.58 -8.98 -7.74
C TRP A 68 5.64 -10.49 -7.71
N THR A 69 6.79 -11.05 -8.08
CA THR A 69 7.07 -12.46 -7.77
C THR A 69 7.16 -12.65 -6.26
N ASP A 70 6.78 -13.82 -5.74
CA ASP A 70 6.82 -14.09 -4.30
C ASP A 70 8.24 -13.91 -3.74
N SER A 71 9.26 -14.39 -4.47
CA SER A 71 10.66 -14.19 -4.09
C SER A 71 11.06 -12.72 -4.04
N ALA A 72 10.51 -11.88 -4.92
CA ALA A 72 10.75 -10.44 -4.89
C ALA A 72 10.10 -9.77 -3.67
N LYS A 73 8.86 -10.16 -3.34
CA LYS A 73 8.17 -9.71 -2.12
C LYS A 73 8.98 -10.10 -0.88
N THR A 74 9.39 -11.37 -0.76
CA THR A 74 10.22 -11.84 0.37
C THR A 74 11.50 -11.03 0.49
N TYR A 75 12.25 -10.88 -0.61
CA TYR A 75 13.50 -10.13 -0.60
C TYR A 75 13.29 -8.69 -0.13
N ILE A 76 12.32 -7.96 -0.69
CA ILE A 76 12.18 -6.53 -0.39
C ILE A 76 11.67 -6.29 1.04
N PHE A 77 10.79 -7.15 1.57
CA PHE A 77 10.37 -7.09 2.96
C PHE A 77 11.54 -7.33 3.93
N ASP A 78 12.38 -8.31 3.64
CA ASP A 78 13.56 -8.59 4.47
C ASP A 78 14.60 -7.45 4.38
N ALA A 79 14.77 -6.87 3.18
CA ALA A 79 15.72 -5.79 2.95
C ALA A 79 15.34 -4.52 3.71
N ILE A 80 14.06 -4.13 3.73
CA ILE A 80 13.61 -2.91 4.41
C ILE A 80 13.43 -3.07 5.93
N ALA A 81 13.29 -4.30 6.44
CA ALA A 81 12.96 -4.57 7.84
C ALA A 81 13.96 -3.97 8.85
N ASN A 82 15.22 -3.76 8.44
CA ASN A 82 16.29 -3.29 9.31
C ASN A 82 16.83 -1.89 8.93
N VAL A 83 16.21 -1.21 7.96
CA VAL A 83 16.68 0.11 7.54
C VAL A 83 16.22 1.16 8.56
N LYS A 84 17.10 2.12 8.87
CA LYS A 84 16.78 3.20 9.81
C LYS A 84 15.72 4.13 9.22
N GLY A 85 14.88 4.71 10.08
CA GLY A 85 14.00 5.80 9.69
C GLY A 85 14.81 7.02 9.21
N GLY A 86 14.42 7.59 8.08
CA GLY A 86 14.92 8.85 7.56
C GLY A 86 14.26 10.07 8.21
N GLU A 87 14.77 11.26 7.91
CA GLU A 87 14.09 12.50 8.26
C GLU A 87 12.92 12.71 7.30
N ASP A 88 11.73 12.85 7.87
CA ASP A 88 10.51 13.06 7.10
C ASP A 88 10.40 14.54 6.73
N LEU A 89 10.18 14.83 5.45
CA LEU A 89 9.74 16.15 5.01
C LEU A 89 8.26 16.33 5.37
N GLU A 90 7.86 17.54 5.72
CA GLU A 90 6.44 17.87 5.94
C GLU A 90 5.64 17.55 4.67
N GLN A 91 4.65 16.68 4.81
CA GLN A 91 3.61 16.53 3.80
C GLN A 91 2.56 17.60 4.08
N ASP A 92 2.25 18.41 3.07
CA ASP A 92 1.06 19.27 3.16
C ASP A 92 -0.15 18.36 3.42
N GLU A 93 -0.99 18.70 4.40
CA GLU A 93 -2.30 18.07 4.57
C GLU A 93 -3.07 18.26 3.25
N VAL A 94 -3.43 17.17 2.61
CA VAL A 94 -4.21 17.24 1.38
C VAL A 94 -5.69 17.19 1.77
N GLU A 95 -6.45 18.21 1.40
CA GLU A 95 -7.90 18.24 1.62
C GLU A 95 -8.54 17.05 0.88
N GLU A 96 -8.90 16.00 1.63
CA GLU A 96 -9.70 14.90 1.10
C GLU A 96 -11.10 15.42 0.74
N PRO A 97 -11.72 14.94 -0.36
CA PRO A 97 -13.10 15.28 -0.67
C PRO A 97 -14.00 14.91 0.53
N PRO A 98 -14.94 15.79 0.91
CA PRO A 98 -15.71 15.60 2.13
C PRO A 98 -16.49 14.28 2.08
N ALA A 99 -16.17 13.39 3.03
CA ALA A 99 -16.89 12.15 3.22
C ALA A 99 -18.39 12.42 3.44
N LYS A 100 -19.27 11.70 2.74
CA LYS A 100 -20.73 11.84 2.87
C LYS A 100 -21.30 11.40 4.23
N ARG A 101 -20.49 10.91 5.19
CA ARG A 101 -20.93 10.52 6.54
C ARG A 101 -20.26 11.31 7.66
N SER A 102 -21.04 11.52 8.72
CA SER A 102 -20.62 12.16 9.98
C SER A 102 -19.40 11.46 10.59
N LYS A 103 -18.30 12.20 10.74
CA LYS A 103 -17.14 11.89 11.59
C LYS A 103 -16.70 10.40 11.55
N ARG A 104 -16.09 9.98 10.44
CA ARG A 104 -15.32 8.72 10.40
C ARG A 104 -14.27 8.74 11.51
N SER A 105 -14.15 7.66 12.28
CA SER A 105 -13.07 7.54 13.27
C SER A 105 -11.77 7.29 12.52
N VAL A 106 -10.76 8.13 12.77
CA VAL A 106 -9.45 8.06 12.11
C VAL A 106 -8.41 7.54 13.09
N GLU A 107 -7.53 6.67 12.60
CA GLU A 107 -6.29 6.30 13.27
C GLU A 107 -5.12 6.88 12.48
N VAL A 108 -4.26 7.68 13.12
CA VAL A 108 -3.09 8.26 12.44
C VAL A 108 -1.90 7.36 12.65
N VAL A 109 -1.37 6.80 11.56
CA VAL A 109 -0.17 5.97 11.58
C VAL A 109 0.88 6.60 10.70
N ASP A 110 2.05 6.89 11.27
CA ASP A 110 3.18 7.45 10.51
C ASP A 110 2.73 8.64 9.64
N GLY A 111 2.01 9.59 10.24
CA GLY A 111 1.48 10.80 9.60
C GLY A 111 0.33 10.62 8.62
N MET A 112 -0.11 9.39 8.32
CA MET A 112 -1.23 9.11 7.43
C MET A 112 -2.52 8.88 8.23
N SER A 113 -3.61 9.51 7.80
CA SER A 113 -4.94 9.26 8.34
C SER A 113 -5.53 7.98 7.74
N LEU A 114 -5.84 7.01 8.58
CA LEU A 114 -6.42 5.72 8.18
C LEU A 114 -7.84 5.56 8.74
N ASP A 115 -8.67 4.81 8.04
CA ASP A 115 -10.02 4.49 8.48
C ASP A 115 -9.93 3.48 9.63
N LYS A 116 -10.25 3.95 10.83
CA LYS A 116 -10.13 3.13 12.03
C LYS A 116 -11.11 1.96 12.02
N THR A 117 -12.33 2.18 11.52
CA THR A 117 -13.35 1.12 11.49
C THR A 117 -12.92 -0.01 10.56
N LEU A 118 -12.31 0.33 9.42
CA LEU A 118 -11.74 -0.64 8.50
C LEU A 118 -10.49 -1.33 9.08
N LEU A 119 -9.62 -0.62 9.80
CA LEU A 119 -8.50 -1.25 10.52
C LEU A 119 -8.98 -2.24 11.58
N ASP A 120 -10.01 -1.87 12.34
CA ASP A 120 -10.60 -2.72 13.36
C ASP A 120 -11.23 -3.97 12.72
N ALA A 121 -11.90 -3.83 11.56
CA ALA A 121 -12.38 -4.97 10.79
C ALA A 121 -11.26 -5.93 10.36
N PHE A 122 -10.10 -5.41 9.92
CA PHE A 122 -8.93 -6.27 9.64
C PHE A 122 -8.37 -6.96 10.89
N ARG A 123 -8.33 -6.26 12.03
CA ARG A 123 -7.87 -6.82 13.31
C ARG A 123 -8.78 -7.93 13.78
N GLU A 124 -10.09 -7.74 13.69
CA GLU A 124 -11.09 -8.73 14.05
C GLU A 124 -11.07 -9.95 13.11
N ALA A 125 -10.88 -9.72 11.81
CA ALA A 125 -10.77 -10.78 10.81
C ALA A 125 -9.59 -11.72 11.04
N MET A 126 -8.49 -11.24 11.63
CA MET A 126 -7.37 -12.12 12.02
C MET A 126 -7.74 -13.09 13.15
N GLY A 127 -8.82 -12.85 13.91
CA GLY A 127 -9.40 -13.83 14.85
C GLY A 127 -8.42 -14.54 15.78
N GLU A 128 -8.73 -15.80 16.11
CA GLU A 128 -7.87 -16.70 16.90
C GLU A 128 -6.81 -17.41 16.06
N ASP A 129 -7.07 -17.63 14.76
CA ASP A 129 -6.13 -18.30 13.84
C ASP A 129 -4.99 -17.39 13.40
N GLY A 130 -5.16 -16.08 13.57
CA GLY A 130 -4.19 -15.05 13.20
C GLY A 130 -4.08 -14.87 11.69
N VAL A 131 -5.08 -15.25 10.89
CA VAL A 131 -5.00 -15.24 9.41
C VAL A 131 -6.27 -14.69 8.76
N ILE A 132 -6.12 -13.76 7.82
CA ILE A 132 -7.19 -13.25 6.97
C ILE A 132 -7.29 -14.15 5.72
N ASN A 133 -8.40 -14.89 5.60
CA ASN A 133 -8.69 -15.74 4.45
C ASN A 133 -9.56 -15.02 3.39
N GLY A 134 -9.85 -15.71 2.28
CA GLY A 134 -10.63 -15.15 1.17
C GLY A 134 -12.04 -14.72 1.56
N ASP A 135 -12.70 -15.41 2.50
CA ASP A 135 -14.04 -15.05 2.95
C ASP A 135 -14.03 -13.84 3.88
N ASP A 136 -13.01 -13.71 4.72
CA ASP A 136 -12.81 -12.52 5.54
C ASP A 136 -12.54 -11.29 4.66
N ALA A 137 -11.70 -11.45 3.64
CA ALA A 137 -11.42 -10.41 2.65
C ALA A 137 -12.69 -9.94 1.92
N LYS A 138 -13.59 -10.86 1.54
CA LYS A 138 -14.90 -10.54 0.93
C LYS A 138 -15.81 -9.79 1.91
N LYS A 139 -15.89 -10.22 3.17
CA LYS A 139 -16.69 -9.56 4.21
C LYS A 139 -16.20 -8.14 4.46
N ILE A 140 -14.89 -7.96 4.58
CA ILE A 140 -14.27 -6.64 4.76
C ILE A 140 -14.53 -5.77 3.53
N TRP A 141 -14.34 -6.28 2.32
CA TRP A 141 -14.63 -5.51 1.11
C TRP A 141 -16.09 -5.07 1.01
N ALA A 142 -17.03 -5.90 1.48
CA ALA A 142 -18.45 -5.53 1.52
C ALA A 142 -18.75 -4.35 2.46
N THR A 143 -17.94 -4.11 3.50
CA THR A 143 -18.09 -2.92 4.35
C THR A 143 -17.55 -1.65 3.67
N VAL A 144 -16.55 -1.79 2.80
CA VAL A 144 -15.94 -0.70 2.02
C VAL A 144 -16.86 -0.25 0.87
N VAL A 145 -17.47 -1.19 0.15
CA VAL A 145 -18.32 -0.87 -1.03
C VAL A 145 -19.69 -0.32 -0.66
N ALA A 146 -20.10 -0.40 0.61
CA ALA A 146 -21.43 0.04 1.06
C ALA A 146 -21.73 1.54 0.85
N ASP A 147 -20.74 2.35 0.47
CA ASP A 147 -20.88 3.79 0.22
C ASP A 147 -20.68 4.19 -1.27
N ASP A 148 -20.76 3.24 -2.21
CA ASP A 148 -20.67 3.39 -3.69
C ASP A 148 -19.33 3.99 -4.23
N GLU A 149 -18.43 4.47 -3.38
CA GLU A 149 -17.11 5.01 -3.72
C GLU A 149 -16.06 4.61 -2.68
N VAL A 150 -14.92 4.05 -3.11
CA VAL A 150 -13.78 3.78 -2.23
C VAL A 150 -12.93 5.04 -2.10
N THR A 151 -12.85 5.58 -0.89
CA THR A 151 -12.14 6.82 -0.58
C THR A 151 -10.62 6.63 -0.52
N ALA A 152 -9.87 7.73 -0.63
CA ALA A 152 -8.41 7.73 -0.48
C ALA A 152 -7.97 7.09 0.85
N CYS A 153 -8.61 7.49 1.95
CA CYS A 153 -8.39 6.95 3.28
C CYS A 153 -8.56 5.42 3.33
N GLU A 154 -9.61 4.85 2.73
CA GLU A 154 -9.81 3.40 2.68
C GLU A 154 -8.75 2.70 1.83
N LYS A 155 -8.38 3.26 0.67
CA LYS A 155 -7.29 2.72 -0.16
C LYS A 155 -5.97 2.67 0.61
N TRP A 156 -5.61 3.74 1.32
CA TRP A 156 -4.40 3.80 2.14
C TRP A 156 -4.47 2.83 3.34
N THR A 157 -5.65 2.65 3.91
CA THR A 157 -5.90 1.69 4.99
C THR A 157 -5.67 0.26 4.55
N ILE A 158 -6.20 -0.14 3.39
CA ILE A 158 -6.00 -1.49 2.84
C ILE A 158 -4.52 -1.73 2.50
N ARG A 159 -3.85 -0.75 1.88
CA ARG A 159 -2.40 -0.80 1.60
C ARG A 159 -1.57 -0.95 2.88
N TYR A 160 -1.93 -0.22 3.92
CA TYR A 160 -1.28 -0.32 5.22
C TYR A 160 -1.49 -1.70 5.86
N ALA A 161 -2.72 -2.20 5.89
CA ALA A 161 -3.06 -3.50 6.47
C ALA A 161 -2.32 -4.65 5.78
N PHE A 162 -2.29 -4.63 4.43
CA PHE A 162 -1.59 -5.64 3.65
C PHE A 162 -0.09 -5.69 3.95
N THR A 163 0.56 -4.54 3.99
CA THR A 163 2.02 -4.48 4.17
C THR A 163 2.45 -4.74 5.60
N THR A 164 1.71 -4.21 6.57
CA THR A 164 2.01 -4.39 8.00
C THR A 164 1.77 -5.83 8.45
N TRP A 165 0.73 -6.47 7.91
CA TRP A 165 0.35 -7.84 8.26
C TRP A 165 0.67 -8.84 7.14
N ASN A 166 1.66 -8.60 6.29
CA ASN A 166 1.96 -9.40 5.09
C ASN A 166 2.02 -10.93 5.26
N LYS A 167 2.36 -11.43 6.46
CA LYS A 167 2.42 -12.88 6.80
C LYS A 167 1.10 -13.44 7.35
N LYS A 168 0.08 -12.60 7.46
CA LYS A 168 -1.24 -12.90 8.05
C LYS A 168 -2.32 -13.03 7.00
N TRP A 169 -1.98 -13.04 5.73
CA TRP A 169 -2.94 -13.15 4.64
C TRP A 169 -2.71 -14.42 3.84
N THR A 170 -3.79 -15.08 3.47
CA THR A 170 -3.74 -16.14 2.45
C THR A 170 -3.56 -15.53 1.06
N PRO A 171 -2.95 -16.25 0.10
CA PRO A 171 -2.84 -15.78 -1.29
C PRO A 171 -4.20 -15.39 -1.89
N GLU A 172 -5.24 -16.19 -1.64
CA GLU A 172 -6.62 -15.92 -2.09
C GLU A 172 -7.14 -14.57 -1.57
N ALA A 173 -6.96 -14.28 -0.28
CA ALA A 173 -7.38 -13.01 0.31
C ALA A 173 -6.67 -11.81 -0.34
N THR A 174 -5.37 -11.96 -0.58
CA THR A 174 -4.55 -10.91 -1.20
C THR A 174 -4.92 -10.66 -2.65
N ASP A 175 -5.10 -11.73 -3.42
CA ASP A 175 -5.48 -11.65 -4.83
C ASP A 175 -6.88 -11.04 -4.98
N TYR A 176 -7.80 -11.38 -4.07
CA TYR A 176 -9.13 -10.79 -4.05
C TYR A 176 -9.10 -9.28 -3.81
N LEU A 177 -8.54 -8.80 -2.69
CA LEU A 177 -8.56 -7.35 -2.38
C LEU A 177 -7.78 -6.52 -3.39
N PHE A 178 -6.64 -7.02 -3.89
CA PHE A 178 -5.90 -6.29 -4.92
C PHE A 178 -6.57 -6.34 -6.29
N GLY A 179 -7.25 -7.44 -6.63
CA GLY A 179 -8.13 -7.48 -7.79
C GLY A 179 -9.21 -6.39 -7.72
N GLN A 180 -9.81 -6.20 -6.55
CA GLN A 180 -10.79 -5.14 -6.32
C GLN A 180 -10.17 -3.74 -6.42
N LEU A 181 -9.06 -3.47 -5.72
CA LEU A 181 -8.35 -2.19 -5.78
C LEU A 181 -7.90 -1.84 -7.21
N LYS A 182 -7.43 -2.84 -7.98
CA LYS A 182 -6.96 -2.66 -9.35
C LYS A 182 -8.10 -2.33 -10.31
N ALA A 183 -9.23 -3.02 -10.22
CA ALA A 183 -10.40 -2.72 -11.03
C ALA A 183 -10.84 -1.25 -10.89
N TRP A 184 -10.59 -0.64 -9.73
CA TRP A 184 -10.84 0.78 -9.46
C TRP A 184 -9.75 1.75 -9.93
N PHE A 185 -8.52 1.29 -10.22
CA PHE A 185 -7.50 2.14 -10.86
C PHE A 185 -7.65 2.20 -12.38
N GLU A 186 -8.30 1.18 -12.97
CA GLU A 186 -8.49 1.03 -14.41
C GLU A 186 -9.89 1.50 -14.90
N ALA A 187 -10.79 1.84 -13.98
CA ALA A 187 -12.14 2.38 -14.24
C ALA A 187 -12.14 3.92 -14.29
#